data_AF-A0A972AHK8-F1
#
_entry.id   AF-A0A972AHK8-F1
#
_cell.length_a   1.000
_cell.length_b   1.000
_cell.length_c   1.000
_cell.angle_alpha   90.00
_cell.angle_beta   90.00
_cell.angle_gamma   90.00
#
_symmetry.space_group_name_H-M   'P 1'
#
loop_
_entity.id
_entity.type
_entity.pdbx_description
1 polymer ?
#
loop_
_entity_poly.entity_id
_entity_poly.type
_entity_poly.pdbx_seq_one_letter_code
_entity_poly.pdbx_strand_id
1 'polypeptide(L)' 'MECMATFDTVHMALFFEKSCRSVGLKVKIVPVPREISSSCGFACSYPCEEEENIKSIANEKEIEVSNYHRL' A
#
# COMPACT_ATOMS: atom_id res chain seq x y z
N MET A 1 -4.16 14.93 0.29
CA MET A 1 -4.59 13.92 -0.72
C MET A 1 -4.14 12.56 -0.21
N GLU A 2 -5.05 11.59 -0.13
CA GLU A 2 -4.76 10.25 0.39
C GLU A 2 -4.71 9.28 -0.78
N CYS A 3 -3.72 8.40 -0.79
CA CYS A 3 -3.52 7.39 -1.81
C CYS A 3 -3.61 6.01 -1.16
N MET A 4 -3.98 5.00 -1.93
CA MET A 4 -4.07 3.61 -1.47
C MET A 4 -3.36 2.67 -2.43
N ALA A 5 -2.58 1.76 -1.89
CA ALA A 5 -2.02 0.61 -2.61
C ALA A 5 -2.86 -0.61 -2.29
N THR A 6 -3.23 -1.41 -3.29
CA THR A 6 -3.94 -2.67 -3.12
C THR A 6 -2.99 -3.85 -3.31
N PHE A 7 -3.28 -4.95 -2.61
CA PHE A 7 -2.46 -6.15 -2.59
C PHE A 7 -3.32 -7.40 -2.71
N ASP A 8 -2.87 -8.34 -3.55
CA ASP A 8 -3.52 -9.65 -3.73
C ASP A 8 -3.39 -10.53 -2.49
N THR A 9 -2.37 -10.32 -1.65
CA THR A 9 -2.13 -11.12 -0.44
C THR A 9 -1.95 -10.25 0.80
N VAL A 10 -2.40 -10.79 1.94
CA VAL A 10 -2.21 -10.16 3.27
C VAL A 10 -0.73 -9.96 3.57
N HIS A 11 0.09 -10.94 3.16
CA HIS A 11 1.51 -10.96 3.43
C HIS A 11 2.22 -9.77 2.78
N MET A 12 1.90 -9.48 1.51
CA MET A 12 2.44 -8.30 0.82
C MET A 12 1.99 -6.99 1.46
N ALA A 13 0.71 -6.87 1.84
CA ALA A 13 0.21 -5.67 2.51
C ALA A 13 0.92 -5.41 3.86
N LEU A 14 1.09 -6.45 4.68
CA LEU A 14 1.81 -6.38 5.95
C LEU A 14 3.30 -6.08 5.75
N PHE A 15 3.92 -6.72 4.77
CA PHE A 15 5.34 -6.51 4.48
C PHE A 15 5.61 -5.09 3.98
N PHE A 16 4.72 -4.57 3.13
CA PHE A 16 4.73 -3.18 2.69
C PHE A 16 4.58 -2.19 3.84
N GLU A 17 3.56 -2.36 4.68
CA GLU A 17 3.32 -1.48 5.82
C GLU A 17 4.54 -1.45 6.74
N LYS A 18 5.08 -2.62 7.07
CA LYS A 18 6.27 -2.74 7.93
C LYS A 18 7.50 -2.09 7.29
N SER A 19 7.74 -2.31 6.00
CA SER A 19 8.87 -1.73 5.27
C SER A 19 8.79 -0.21 5.23
N CYS A 20 7.60 0.33 4.94
CA CYS A 20 7.38 1.77 4.90
C CYS A 20 7.46 2.40 6.30
N ARG A 21 6.88 1.77 7.32
CA ARG A 21 6.97 2.27 8.71
C ARG A 21 8.39 2.20 9.26
N SER A 22 9.20 1.24 8.82
CA SER A 22 10.61 1.13 9.24
C SER A 22 11.45 2.33 8.85
N VAL A 23 11.04 3.09 7.83
CA VAL A 23 11.72 4.32 7.37
C VAL A 23 10.97 5.59 7.78
N GLY A 24 9.92 5.47 8.61
CA GLY A 24 9.16 6.60 9.15
C GLY A 24 7.98 7.08 8.29
N LEU A 25 7.63 6.38 7.21
CA LEU A 25 6.49 6.73 6.38
C LEU A 25 5.17 6.44 7.08
N LYS A 26 4.18 7.32 6.86
CA LYS A 26 2.84 7.20 7.45
C LYS A 26 1.94 6.28 6.63
N VAL A 27 2.18 4.98 6.72
CA VAL A 27 1.40 3.96 6.01
C VAL A 27 0.53 3.19 7.00
N LYS A 28 -0.74 2.96 6.66
CA LYS A 28 -1.71 2.23 7.48
C LYS A 28 -2.44 1.18 6.65
N ILE A 29 -2.55 -0.04 7.15
CA ILE A 29 -3.45 -1.04 6.56
C ILE A 29 -4.89 -0.59 6.82
N VAL A 30 -5.70 -0.61 5.77
CA VAL A 30 -7.12 -0.28 5.81
C VAL A 30 -7.91 -1.41 5.15
N PRO A 31 -9.13 -1.70 5.64
CA PRO A 31 -10.02 -2.59 4.92
C PRO A 31 -10.33 -1.99 3.55
N VAL A 32 -10.27 -2.81 2.50
CA VAL A 32 -10.57 -2.36 1.13
C VAL A 32 -12.02 -1.86 1.09
N PRO A 33 -12.27 -0.63 0.61
CA PRO A 33 -13.64 -0.14 0.46
C PRO A 33 -14.42 -1.07 -0.47
N ARG A 34 -15.69 -1.32 -0.12
CA ARG A 34 -16.59 -2.26 -0.82
C ARG A 34 -16.68 -2.04 -2.34
N GLU A 35 -16.36 -0.84 -2.81
CA GLU A 35 -16.37 -0.44 -4.23
C GLU A 35 -15.18 -0.98 -5.05
N ILE A 36 -14.05 -1.36 -4.41
CA ILE A 36 -12.82 -1.84 -5.06
C ILE A 36 -12.65 -3.37 -4.87
N SER A 37 -13.54 -3.98 -4.09
CA SER A 37 -13.44 -5.35 -3.57
C SER A 37 -13.88 -6.43 -4.58
N SER A 38 -13.16 -6.56 -5.71
CA SER A 38 -13.39 -7.66 -6.67
C SER A 38 -12.26 -8.71 -6.73
N SER A 39 -11.07 -8.47 -6.17
CA SER A 39 -9.99 -9.47 -6.20
C SER A 39 -8.91 -9.35 -5.12
N CYS A 40 -8.66 -8.16 -4.56
CA CYS A 40 -7.55 -7.91 -3.64
C CYS A 40 -8.11 -7.57 -2.25
N GLY A 41 -7.89 -8.42 -1.25
CA GLY A 41 -8.52 -8.29 0.07
C GLY A 41 -7.91 -7.20 0.99
N PHE A 42 -6.78 -6.61 0.61
CA PHE A 42 -6.00 -5.72 1.48
C PHE A 42 -5.56 -4.45 0.77
N ALA A 43 -5.65 -3.33 1.48
CA ALA A 43 -5.12 -2.05 1.03
C ALA A 43 -4.29 -1.37 2.11
N CYS A 44 -3.29 -0.62 1.68
CA CYS A 44 -2.52 0.27 2.54
C CYS A 44 -2.78 1.70 2.09
N SER A 45 -3.25 2.54 3.01
CA SER A 45 -3.43 3.96 2.80
C SER A 45 -2.18 4.74 3.24
N TYR A 46 -1.84 5.76 2.46
CA TYR A 46 -0.65 6.59 2.65
C TYR A 46 -0.84 8.00 2.05
N PRO A 47 -0.03 9.00 2.45
CA PRO A 47 -0.07 10.33 1.86
C PRO A 47 0.40 10.28 0.41
N CYS A 48 -0.34 10.86 -0.54
CA CYS A 48 0.09 10.87 -1.94
C CYS A 48 1.44 11.56 -2.19
N GLU A 49 1.88 12.42 -1.26
CA GLU A 49 3.20 13.07 -1.28
C GLU A 49 4.34 12.05 -1.11
N GLU A 50 4.07 10.92 -0.46
CA GLU A 50 5.04 9.85 -0.18
C GLU A 50 5.01 8.75 -1.25
N GLU A 51 4.18 8.88 -2.28
CA GLU A 51 3.98 7.83 -3.31
C GLU A 51 5.30 7.41 -3.97
N GLU A 52 6.20 8.36 -4.23
CA GLU A 52 7.50 8.08 -4.84
C GLU A 52 8.43 7.28 -3.91
N ASN A 53 8.47 7.64 -2.63
CA ASN A 53 9.21 6.91 -1.59
C ASN A 53 8.68 5.49 -1.46
N ILE A 54 7.36 5.35 -1.45
CA ILE A 54 6.66 4.08 -1.28
C ILE A 54 6.88 3.16 -2.48
N LYS A 55 6.78 3.69 -3.71
CA LYS A 55 7.10 2.95 -4.94
C LYS A 55 8.55 2.49 -4.95
N SER A 56 9.47 3.34 -4.48
CA SER A 56 10.89 2.98 -4.38
C SER A 56 11.12 1.84 -3.38
N ILE A 57 10.50 1.90 -2.20
CA ILE A 57 10.58 0.81 -1.20
C ILE A 57 9.95 -0.47 -1.73
N ALA A 58 8.79 -0.37 -2.39
CA ALA A 58 8.14 -1.51 -2.99
C ALA A 58 9.05 -2.17 -4.04
N ASN A 59 9.73 -1.39 -4.87
CA ASN A 59 10.69 -1.90 -5.84
C ASN A 59 11.94 -2.50 -5.17
N GLU A 60 12.54 -1.80 -4.20
CA GLU A 60 13.76 -2.25 -3.49
C GLU A 60 13.52 -3.55 -2.71
N LYS A 61 12.34 -3.71 -2.12
CA LYS A 61 11.96 -4.88 -1.32
C LYS A 61 11.23 -5.96 -2.12
N GLU A 62 11.11 -5.78 -3.44
CA GLU A 62 10.38 -6.68 -4.33
C GLU A 62 8.94 -6.96 -3.85
N ILE A 63 8.27 -5.93 -3.33
CA ILE A 63 6.89 -6.01 -2.89
C ILE A 63 5.97 -5.89 -4.09
N GLU A 64 5.16 -6.92 -4.33
CA GLU A 64 4.15 -6.93 -5.36
C GLU A 64 2.94 -6.09 -4.93
N VAL A 65 2.77 -4.94 -5.60
CA VAL A 65 1.60 -4.07 -5.44
C VAL A 65 0.66 -4.28 -6.62
N SER A 66 -0.59 -4.64 -6.35
CA SER A 66 -1.58 -4.94 -7.38
C SER A 66 -1.99 -3.69 -8.14
N ASN A 67 -2.29 -2.60 -7.42
CA ASN A 67 -2.65 -1.32 -8.01
C ASN A 67 -2.44 -0.15 -7.03
N TYR A 68 -2.37 1.06 -7.58
CA TYR A 68 -2.33 2.31 -6.81
C TYR A 68 -3.56 3.15 -7.16
N HIS A 69 -4.28 3.60 -6.14
CA HIS A 69 -5.51 4.37 -6.24
C HIS A 69 -5.31 5.73 -5.57
N ARG A 70 -5.80 6.80 -6.21
CA ARG A 70 -5.90 8.13 -5.61
C ARG A 70 -7.33 8.36 -5.12
N LEU A 71 -7.46 8.82 -3.86
CA LEU A 71 -8.72 9.22 -3.25
C LEU A 71 -8.83 10.74 -3.12
#